data_AF-A0A1B9NH95-F1
#
_entry.id   AF-A0A1B9NH95-F1
#
_cell.length_a   1.000
_cell.length_b   1.000
_cell.length_c   1.000
_cell.angle_alpha   90.00
_cell.angle_beta   90.00
_cell.angle_gamma   90.00
#
_symmetry.space_group_name_H-M   'P 1'
#
loop_
_entity.id
_entity.type
_entity.pdbx_description
1 polymer ?
#
loop_
_entity_poly.entity_id
_entity_poly.type
_entity_poly.pdbx_seq_one_letter_code
_entity_poly.pdbx_strand_id
1 'polypeptide(L)'
;MREAYADFVASERGQLIERQIKMASPSFYLADVARGIDDTGADPADYWYVRIGLHDDGMSLAPQATLFANLQRLKKAGAIEDVNSALVANLGHTENVSTAEAFAWMDDLLAEAGPSDPVEVEPQTGWWDVTTYAGGSITEAPNGTVTSSTDTGSRTLTVTLDGEPFTVTHYWGYYAADPNSPAQKISIYVPENVRDDSPTYFRTNNSGWTQNPFRGTLVDGGAYETGNLTYNTTQGPDAYAELLDRGTIIVSYGARSRADAPVDGVYQGHSPATMTDTKAALRFLAHNQVYGSLPGHPERVIITGMSGGGALTAVVAASGNSSDYYPSLAEIGALGITETDGGYENDPLTGDDVFATFSSAPMIEQDIASEAHEWMYYPTRQKVADGEFADAEGITNGRNNPERLADWQLLASAVLSQDDGYPAHLESLGLKVKDIQRTMLDMVATSLERLLNEGVTYRPELFDVTTITNRAQAEEALKTHLRFAMNNPVPGFEELPLDWFTVSGKPGAFKVVITPNQWATVNEYMYWSAQFVKNPPATDQDGLVSNLGGAPGYSESSLYGGPDEPYNHVSAVAWALDVANWPALGLTPSTNPDNAARQAENAELAKTLFEVAG
;
A
#
# COMPACT_ATOMS: atom_id res chain seq x y z
N MET A 1 31.43 2.77 -2.50
CA MET A 1 29.97 2.96 -2.39
C MET A 1 29.35 2.02 -1.37
N ARG A 2 29.19 0.72 -1.68
CA ARG A 2 28.53 -0.26 -0.78
C ARG A 2 29.15 -0.33 0.63
N GLU A 3 30.48 -0.30 0.74
CA GLU A 3 31.16 -0.28 2.04
C GLU A 3 30.79 0.98 2.87
N ALA A 4 30.82 2.17 2.27
CA ALA A 4 30.44 3.40 2.95
C ALA A 4 28.94 3.42 3.33
N TYR A 5 28.08 2.81 2.51
CA TYR A 5 26.67 2.63 2.87
C TYR A 5 26.49 1.65 4.03
N ALA A 6 27.26 0.55 4.07
CA ALA A 6 27.25 -0.37 5.20
C ALA A 6 27.70 0.31 6.52
N ASP A 7 28.72 1.17 6.44
CA ASP A 7 29.14 2.00 7.58
C ASP A 7 28.03 2.97 8.02
N PHE A 8 27.28 3.55 7.07
CA PHE A 8 26.10 4.37 7.37
C PHE A 8 24.99 3.57 8.04
N VAL A 9 24.64 2.39 7.53
CA VAL A 9 23.63 1.50 8.12
C VAL A 9 24.01 1.09 9.56
N ALA A 10 25.31 0.92 9.84
CA ALA A 10 25.81 0.61 11.18
C ALA A 10 25.79 1.80 12.16
N SER A 11 25.59 3.03 11.67
CA SER A 11 25.48 4.22 12.51
C SER A 11 24.13 4.28 13.25
N GLU A 12 24.03 5.15 14.27
CA GLU A 12 22.77 5.37 15.00
C GLU A 12 21.63 5.79 14.05
N ARG A 13 21.93 6.64 13.05
CA ARG A 13 20.99 7.07 12.02
C ARG A 13 20.56 5.91 11.12
N GLY A 14 21.50 5.08 10.69
CA GLY A 14 21.21 3.86 9.93
C GLY A 14 20.29 2.90 10.68
N GLN A 15 20.55 2.68 11.98
CA GLN A 15 19.73 1.82 12.83
C GLN A 15 18.32 2.39 13.09
N LEU A 16 18.15 3.71 13.10
CA LEU A 16 16.81 4.32 13.11
C LEU A 16 16.05 3.98 11.83
N ILE A 17 16.69 4.12 10.67
CA ILE A 17 16.08 3.84 9.37
C ILE A 17 15.72 2.35 9.26
N GLU A 18 16.58 1.43 9.68
CA GLU A 18 16.26 -0.01 9.72
C GLU A 18 15.00 -0.33 10.54
N ARG A 19 14.82 0.33 11.69
CA ARG A 19 13.57 0.20 12.47
C ARG A 19 12.37 0.77 11.72
N GLN A 20 12.52 1.95 11.11
CA GLN A 20 11.46 2.56 10.31
C GLN A 20 11.05 1.70 9.11
N ILE A 21 12.01 1.04 8.46
CA ILE A 21 11.81 0.09 7.36
C ILE A 21 11.00 -1.10 7.86
N LYS A 22 11.45 -1.76 8.95
CA LYS A 22 10.72 -2.91 9.53
C LYS A 22 9.27 -2.53 9.84
N MET A 23 9.07 -1.36 10.46
CA MET A 23 7.74 -0.88 10.86
C MET A 23 6.86 -0.37 9.71
N ALA A 24 7.38 -0.28 8.49
CA ALA A 24 6.62 0.10 7.29
C ALA A 24 6.38 -1.07 6.31
N SER A 25 7.04 -2.21 6.53
CA SER A 25 7.06 -3.33 5.58
C SER A 25 6.36 -4.57 6.17
N PRO A 26 5.22 -5.04 5.59
CA PRO A 26 4.46 -6.16 6.14
C PRO A 26 5.24 -7.49 6.12
N SER A 27 6.12 -7.67 5.12
CA SER A 27 6.79 -8.94 4.90
C SER A 27 7.70 -9.41 6.04
N PHE A 28 8.26 -8.50 6.85
CA PHE A 28 9.06 -8.88 8.01
C PHE A 28 8.22 -9.63 9.06
N TYR A 29 7.09 -9.04 9.46
CA TYR A 29 6.18 -9.64 10.44
C TYR A 29 5.60 -10.97 9.93
N LEU A 30 5.13 -10.99 8.67
CA LEU A 30 4.57 -12.21 8.08
C LEU A 30 5.63 -13.33 7.98
N ALA A 31 6.86 -13.00 7.59
CA ALA A 31 7.92 -13.99 7.49
C ALA A 31 8.29 -14.60 8.85
N ASP A 32 8.31 -13.79 9.91
CA ASP A 32 8.62 -14.23 11.27
C ASP A 32 7.50 -15.14 11.82
N VAL A 33 6.23 -14.74 11.71
CA VAL A 33 5.08 -15.57 12.10
C VAL A 33 5.07 -16.89 11.31
N ALA A 34 5.32 -16.85 9.99
CA ALA A 34 5.41 -18.06 9.16
C ALA A 34 6.56 -19.01 9.55
N ARG A 35 7.54 -18.54 10.32
CA ARG A 35 8.64 -19.34 10.86
C ARG A 35 8.42 -19.75 12.32
N GLY A 36 7.34 -19.29 12.96
CA GLY A 36 7.10 -19.45 14.39
C GLY A 36 8.06 -18.62 15.25
N ILE A 37 8.54 -17.49 14.73
CA ILE A 37 9.30 -16.49 15.48
C ILE A 37 8.29 -15.50 16.05
N ASP A 38 8.29 -15.34 17.37
CA ASP A 38 7.34 -14.49 18.11
C ASP A 38 8.10 -13.50 19.01
N ASP A 39 8.99 -12.73 18.40
CA ASP A 39 9.82 -11.76 19.12
C ASP A 39 9.04 -10.49 19.47
N THR A 40 7.95 -10.19 18.73
CA THR A 40 7.19 -8.95 18.85
C THR A 40 5.74 -9.15 19.26
N GLY A 41 5.21 -10.37 19.38
CA GLY A 41 3.78 -10.60 19.60
C GLY A 41 2.90 -10.17 18.42
N ALA A 42 3.44 -10.17 17.20
CA ALA A 42 2.67 -9.76 16.03
C ALA A 42 1.56 -10.76 15.72
N ASP A 43 0.35 -10.26 15.58
CA ASP A 43 -0.88 -11.00 15.33
C ASP A 43 -1.48 -10.59 13.97
N PRO A 44 -1.15 -11.31 12.89
CA PRO A 44 -1.64 -10.98 11.55
C PRO A 44 -3.13 -11.25 11.40
N ALA A 45 -3.83 -10.41 10.63
CA ALA A 45 -5.24 -10.61 10.31
C ALA A 45 -5.51 -12.00 9.71
N ASP A 46 -6.63 -12.61 10.06
CA ASP A 46 -7.00 -13.95 9.59
C ASP A 46 -7.38 -13.99 8.11
N TYR A 47 -7.92 -12.88 7.58
CA TYR A 47 -8.52 -12.83 6.25
C TYR A 47 -7.91 -11.72 5.39
N TRP A 48 -7.27 -12.12 4.29
CA TRP A 48 -6.57 -11.20 3.39
C TRP A 48 -7.23 -11.14 2.02
N TYR A 49 -7.79 -9.98 1.68
CA TYR A 49 -8.24 -9.65 0.34
C TYR A 49 -7.25 -8.69 -0.31
N VAL A 50 -6.51 -9.16 -1.32
CA VAL A 50 -5.47 -8.36 -2.00
C VAL A 50 -5.77 -8.25 -3.49
N ARG A 51 -5.68 -7.06 -4.05
CA ARG A 51 -5.90 -6.86 -5.49
C ARG A 51 -4.85 -5.95 -6.09
N ILE A 52 -4.29 -6.35 -7.21
CA ILE A 52 -3.24 -5.61 -7.93
C ILE A 52 -3.61 -5.59 -9.41
N GLY A 53 -3.29 -4.52 -10.13
CA GLY A 53 -3.46 -4.49 -11.58
C GLY A 53 -2.35 -5.21 -12.33
N LEU A 54 -2.68 -5.97 -13.37
CA LEU A 54 -1.66 -6.58 -14.25
C LEU A 54 -0.75 -5.53 -14.90
N HIS A 55 -1.26 -4.32 -15.14
CA HIS A 55 -0.54 -3.20 -15.73
C HIS A 55 -0.24 -2.10 -14.70
N ASP A 56 -0.27 -2.44 -13.40
CA ASP A 56 0.08 -1.52 -12.32
C ASP A 56 1.53 -1.03 -12.51
N ASP A 57 1.71 0.28 -12.37
CA ASP A 57 2.96 1.00 -12.60
C ASP A 57 3.44 1.76 -11.35
N GLY A 58 2.69 1.69 -10.25
CA GLY A 58 3.08 2.28 -8.97
C GLY A 58 4.29 1.56 -8.37
N MET A 59 4.39 0.25 -8.60
CA MET A 59 5.47 -0.63 -8.14
C MET A 59 5.65 -1.81 -9.10
N SER A 60 6.82 -2.46 -9.12
CA SER A 60 6.97 -3.74 -9.83
C SER A 60 6.16 -4.85 -9.14
N LEU A 61 5.87 -5.94 -9.87
CA LEU A 61 5.10 -7.07 -9.33
C LEU A 61 5.88 -7.85 -8.24
N ALA A 62 7.20 -7.70 -8.14
CA ALA A 62 8.01 -8.56 -7.28
C ALA A 62 7.63 -8.43 -5.78
N PRO A 63 7.55 -7.22 -5.18
CA PRO A 63 7.19 -7.07 -3.77
C PRO A 63 5.77 -7.57 -3.48
N GLN A 64 4.85 -7.43 -4.43
CA GLN A 64 3.52 -8.03 -4.35
C GLN A 64 3.55 -9.56 -4.29
N ALA A 65 4.39 -10.18 -5.13
CA ALA A 65 4.57 -11.62 -5.11
C ALA A 65 5.24 -12.10 -3.81
N THR A 66 6.07 -11.26 -3.19
CA THR A 66 6.65 -11.50 -1.86
C THR A 66 5.59 -11.50 -0.77
N LEU A 67 4.73 -10.47 -0.74
CA LEU A 67 3.57 -10.44 0.16
C LEU A 67 2.71 -11.70 -0.02
N PHE A 68 2.31 -12.01 -1.26
CA PHE A 68 1.48 -13.18 -1.53
C PHE A 68 2.15 -14.50 -1.13
N ALA A 69 3.45 -14.66 -1.40
CA ALA A 69 4.19 -15.86 -1.01
C ALA A 69 4.25 -16.01 0.52
N ASN A 70 4.42 -14.92 1.27
CA ASN A 70 4.37 -14.94 2.73
C ASN A 70 2.96 -15.30 3.21
N LEU A 71 1.90 -14.68 2.71
CA LEU A 71 0.52 -15.01 3.07
C LEU A 71 0.20 -16.50 2.82
N GLN A 72 0.64 -17.06 1.69
CA GLN A 72 0.49 -18.49 1.42
C GLN A 72 1.25 -19.38 2.41
N ARG A 73 2.41 -18.93 2.92
CA ARG A 73 3.14 -19.63 3.98
C ARG A 73 2.39 -19.60 5.30
N LEU A 74 1.80 -18.45 5.69
CA LEU A 74 0.98 -18.35 6.91
C LEU A 74 -0.25 -19.26 6.81
N LYS A 75 -0.99 -19.18 5.70
CA LYS A 75 -2.17 -20.02 5.47
C LYS A 75 -1.81 -21.51 5.54
N LYS A 76 -0.69 -21.91 4.93
CA LYS A 76 -0.19 -23.28 5.00
C LYS A 76 0.23 -23.69 6.42
N ALA A 77 0.75 -22.75 7.22
CA ALA A 77 1.10 -22.98 8.61
C ALA A 77 -0.13 -23.02 9.54
N GLY A 78 -1.31 -22.61 9.06
CA GLY A 78 -2.52 -22.46 9.87
C GLY A 78 -2.49 -21.24 10.78
N ALA A 79 -1.70 -20.23 10.42
CA ALA A 79 -1.56 -18.97 11.17
C ALA A 79 -2.56 -17.89 10.73
N ILE A 80 -3.22 -18.09 9.58
CA ILE A 80 -4.32 -17.26 9.07
C ILE A 80 -5.31 -18.18 8.35
N GLU A 81 -6.56 -17.74 8.22
CA GLU A 81 -7.65 -18.54 7.67
C GLU A 81 -7.74 -18.48 6.13
N ASP A 82 -7.73 -17.27 5.55
CA ASP A 82 -7.89 -17.12 4.10
C ASP A 82 -7.03 -16.04 3.44
N VAL A 83 -6.67 -16.32 2.19
CA VAL A 83 -5.92 -15.44 1.31
C VAL A 83 -6.62 -15.41 -0.05
N ASN A 84 -7.43 -14.37 -0.24
CA ASN A 84 -8.10 -14.06 -1.48
C ASN A 84 -7.32 -12.96 -2.21
N SER A 85 -6.26 -13.32 -2.92
CA SER A 85 -5.47 -12.37 -3.71
C SER A 85 -5.67 -12.56 -5.22
N ALA A 86 -5.67 -11.49 -5.98
CA ALA A 86 -5.63 -11.59 -7.43
C ALA A 86 -4.93 -10.44 -8.13
N LEU A 87 -4.28 -10.78 -9.24
CA LEU A 87 -3.88 -9.84 -10.28
C LEU A 87 -5.06 -9.67 -11.24
N VAL A 88 -5.48 -8.43 -11.50
CA VAL A 88 -6.67 -8.14 -12.33
C VAL A 88 -6.26 -7.68 -13.71
N ALA A 89 -6.79 -8.37 -14.72
CA ALA A 89 -6.48 -8.11 -16.12
C ALA A 89 -6.98 -6.73 -16.55
N ASN A 90 -6.14 -6.02 -17.31
CA ASN A 90 -6.40 -4.68 -17.82
C ASN A 90 -6.55 -3.57 -16.77
N LEU A 91 -6.15 -3.84 -15.53
CA LEU A 91 -6.17 -2.88 -14.45
C LEU A 91 -4.76 -2.27 -14.30
N GLY A 92 -4.69 -0.93 -14.26
CA GLY A 92 -3.48 -0.19 -13.89
C GLY A 92 -3.40 0.04 -12.39
N HIS A 93 -2.67 1.06 -11.95
CA HIS A 93 -2.61 1.45 -10.53
C HIS A 93 -3.94 2.09 -10.07
N THR A 94 -4.79 1.33 -9.37
CA THR A 94 -6.09 1.81 -8.91
C THR A 94 -6.67 1.00 -7.76
N GLU A 95 -7.62 1.60 -7.05
CA GLU A 95 -8.43 0.99 -6.00
C GLU A 95 -9.50 0.05 -6.54
N ASN A 96 -9.82 0.15 -7.84
CA ASN A 96 -11.06 -0.38 -8.38
C ASN A 96 -10.99 -1.83 -8.84
N VAL A 97 -11.09 -2.69 -7.86
CA VAL A 97 -11.55 -4.06 -7.97
C VAL A 97 -12.95 -4.15 -7.39
N SER A 98 -13.94 -3.94 -8.27
CA SER A 98 -15.38 -4.11 -8.04
C SER A 98 -15.81 -4.10 -6.57
N THR A 99 -16.29 -2.95 -6.07
CA THR A 99 -16.85 -2.81 -4.71
C THR A 99 -17.86 -3.92 -4.38
N ALA A 100 -18.64 -4.36 -5.37
CA ALA A 100 -19.57 -5.47 -5.23
C ALA A 100 -18.90 -6.81 -4.92
N GLU A 101 -17.72 -7.09 -5.51
CA GLU A 101 -16.93 -8.29 -5.18
C GLU A 101 -16.38 -8.21 -3.76
N ALA A 102 -15.87 -7.04 -3.35
CA ALA A 102 -15.35 -6.84 -1.99
C ALA A 102 -16.46 -6.94 -0.93
N PHE A 103 -17.62 -6.34 -1.18
CA PHE A 103 -18.78 -6.40 -0.30
C PHE A 103 -19.37 -7.81 -0.23
N ALA A 104 -19.47 -8.52 -1.36
CA ALA A 104 -19.91 -9.92 -1.35
C ALA A 104 -18.94 -10.81 -0.57
N TRP A 105 -17.63 -10.60 -0.73
CA TRP A 105 -16.62 -11.31 0.06
C TRP A 105 -16.74 -11.02 1.54
N MET A 106 -16.99 -9.76 1.93
CA MET A 106 -17.25 -9.38 3.31
C MET A 106 -18.52 -10.05 3.86
N ASP A 107 -19.61 -10.07 3.09
CA ASP A 107 -20.87 -10.71 3.49
C ASP A 107 -20.68 -12.22 3.72
N ASP A 108 -19.98 -12.90 2.81
CA ASP A 108 -19.65 -14.33 2.92
C ASP A 108 -18.76 -14.60 4.14
N LEU A 109 -17.74 -13.76 4.35
CA LEU A 109 -16.82 -13.87 5.47
C LEU A 109 -17.53 -13.75 6.83
N LEU A 110 -18.37 -12.72 6.98
CA LEU A 110 -19.13 -12.49 8.21
C LEU A 110 -20.16 -13.59 8.45
N ALA A 111 -20.74 -14.14 7.38
CA ALA A 111 -21.65 -15.29 7.48
C ALA A 111 -20.94 -16.57 7.92
N GLU A 112 -19.72 -16.82 7.43
CA GLU A 112 -18.90 -17.98 7.82
C GLU A 112 -18.44 -17.88 9.28
N ALA A 113 -18.02 -16.69 9.71
CA ALA A 113 -17.51 -16.51 11.06
C ALA A 113 -18.60 -16.49 12.15
N GLY A 114 -19.88 -16.38 11.77
CA GLY A 114 -21.02 -16.45 12.68
C GLY A 114 -21.14 -15.24 13.63
N PRO A 115 -22.13 -15.25 14.54
CA PRO A 115 -22.29 -14.19 15.52
C PRO A 115 -21.13 -14.18 16.53
N SER A 116 -20.67 -12.99 16.90
CA SER A 116 -19.75 -12.79 18.03
C SER A 116 -20.54 -12.50 19.31
N ASP A 117 -20.11 -13.10 20.43
CA ASP A 117 -20.68 -12.78 21.73
C ASP A 117 -20.23 -11.36 22.16
N PRO A 118 -21.08 -10.56 22.79
CA PRO A 118 -20.67 -9.26 23.33
C PRO A 118 -19.54 -9.41 24.34
N VAL A 119 -18.62 -8.44 24.37
CA VAL A 119 -17.57 -8.38 25.39
C VAL A 119 -18.18 -7.85 26.70
N GLU A 120 -18.45 -8.74 27.65
CA GLU A 120 -19.04 -8.36 28.95
C GLU A 120 -17.97 -7.85 29.93
N VAL A 121 -17.81 -6.52 30.00
CA VAL A 121 -16.94 -5.84 30.97
C VAL A 121 -17.63 -4.63 31.62
N GLU A 122 -17.11 -4.18 32.77
CA GLU A 122 -17.60 -2.96 33.42
C GLU A 122 -17.25 -1.72 32.56
N PRO A 123 -18.24 -0.86 32.22
CA PRO A 123 -17.99 0.32 31.41
C PRO A 123 -16.98 1.28 32.03
N GLN A 124 -16.13 1.89 31.21
CA GLN A 124 -15.21 2.95 31.62
C GLN A 124 -15.67 4.30 31.08
N THR A 125 -15.63 5.34 31.90
CA THR A 125 -16.05 6.71 31.53
C THR A 125 -14.88 7.69 31.63
N GLY A 126 -14.83 8.69 30.73
CA GLY A 126 -13.70 9.63 30.67
C GLY A 126 -13.60 10.33 29.32
N TRP A 127 -12.41 10.89 29.02
CA TRP A 127 -12.16 11.54 27.72
C TRP A 127 -12.15 10.55 26.54
N TRP A 128 -11.95 9.26 26.83
CA TRP A 128 -11.92 8.17 25.87
C TRP A 128 -13.30 7.65 25.48
N ASP A 129 -14.35 7.91 26.27
CA ASP A 129 -15.71 7.51 25.91
C ASP A 129 -16.31 8.53 24.93
N VAL A 130 -16.49 8.07 23.69
CA VAL A 130 -16.97 8.88 22.56
C VAL A 130 -18.35 9.49 22.83
N THR A 131 -19.16 8.91 23.71
CA THR A 131 -20.54 9.36 23.98
C THR A 131 -20.61 10.42 25.10
N THR A 132 -19.79 10.33 26.13
CA THR A 132 -19.72 11.33 27.21
C THR A 132 -18.84 12.53 26.86
N TYR A 133 -17.87 12.35 25.94
CA TYR A 133 -16.97 13.40 25.46
C TYR A 133 -17.55 14.24 24.30
N ALA A 134 -18.65 13.80 23.69
CA ALA A 134 -19.30 14.46 22.55
C ALA A 134 -20.37 15.49 22.99
N GLY A 135 -20.00 16.76 23.15
CA GLY A 135 -20.92 17.84 23.60
C GLY A 135 -20.93 19.12 22.77
N GLY A 136 -20.24 19.16 21.62
CA GLY A 136 -20.04 20.36 20.82
C GLY A 136 -21.00 20.56 19.64
N SER A 137 -21.37 21.81 19.33
CA SER A 137 -22.15 22.19 18.13
C SER A 137 -21.24 22.67 16.98
N ILE A 138 -21.53 22.28 15.73
CA ILE A 138 -20.82 22.73 14.51
C ILE A 138 -21.75 23.55 13.59
N THR A 139 -21.19 24.51 12.86
CA THR A 139 -21.80 25.13 11.65
C THR A 139 -21.06 24.62 10.41
N GLU A 140 -21.76 24.05 9.42
CA GLU A 140 -21.12 23.53 8.20
C GLU A 140 -20.70 24.65 7.24
N ALA A 141 -19.51 24.52 6.64
CA ALA A 141 -19.12 25.34 5.49
C ALA A 141 -19.64 24.70 4.17
N PRO A 142 -19.95 25.51 3.13
CA PRO A 142 -20.58 25.02 1.89
C PRO A 142 -19.79 24.01 1.04
N ASN A 143 -18.56 23.66 1.44
CA ASN A 143 -17.65 22.77 0.73
C ASN A 143 -17.37 21.46 1.50
N GLY A 144 -18.17 21.13 2.52
CA GLY A 144 -17.97 19.92 3.34
C GLY A 144 -16.78 20.00 4.30
N THR A 145 -16.10 21.16 4.41
CA THR A 145 -15.07 21.36 5.43
C THR A 145 -15.75 21.66 6.78
N VAL A 146 -15.61 20.74 7.72
CA VAL A 146 -16.03 20.94 9.11
C VAL A 146 -15.07 21.93 9.77
N THR A 147 -15.55 23.13 10.09
CA THR A 147 -14.86 24.06 10.99
C THR A 147 -15.65 24.09 12.30
N SER A 148 -15.39 23.13 13.19
CA SER A 148 -15.99 23.14 14.52
C SER A 148 -15.25 24.10 15.44
N SER A 149 -16.00 24.74 16.34
CA SER A 149 -15.45 25.47 17.50
C SER A 149 -15.20 24.54 18.70
N THR A 150 -15.39 23.23 18.52
CA THR A 150 -15.26 22.20 19.54
C THR A 150 -14.56 20.98 18.95
N ASP A 151 -13.50 20.56 19.64
CA ASP A 151 -12.54 19.56 19.20
C ASP A 151 -13.12 18.13 19.14
N THR A 152 -14.27 17.90 19.78
CA THR A 152 -15.05 16.64 19.80
C THR A 152 -16.56 16.87 19.76
N GLY A 153 -17.34 15.86 19.37
CA GLY A 153 -18.80 15.95 19.35
C GLY A 153 -19.50 14.81 18.62
N SER A 154 -20.83 14.91 18.58
CA SER A 154 -21.69 13.98 17.86
C SER A 154 -22.87 14.70 17.21
N ARG A 155 -23.45 14.08 16.18
CA ARG A 155 -24.68 14.55 15.53
C ARG A 155 -25.44 13.40 14.90
N THR A 156 -26.75 13.56 14.77
CA THR A 156 -27.59 12.68 13.97
C THR A 156 -27.70 13.22 12.55
N LEU A 157 -27.56 12.35 11.57
CA LEU A 157 -27.74 12.61 10.14
C LEU A 157 -28.94 11.81 9.65
N THR A 158 -29.75 12.39 8.77
CA THR A 158 -30.69 11.65 7.94
C THR A 158 -30.07 11.44 6.57
N VAL A 159 -29.89 10.20 6.15
CA VAL A 159 -29.30 9.83 4.85
C VAL A 159 -30.33 9.08 4.03
N THR A 160 -30.35 9.26 2.71
CA THR A 160 -31.23 8.53 1.79
C THR A 160 -30.39 7.67 0.85
N LEU A 161 -30.66 6.36 0.81
CA LEU A 161 -30.08 5.44 -0.17
C LEU A 161 -31.22 4.90 -1.05
N ASP A 162 -31.11 5.05 -2.37
CA ASP A 162 -32.11 4.58 -3.34
C ASP A 162 -33.55 5.07 -3.06
N GLY A 163 -33.68 6.25 -2.44
CA GLY A 163 -34.96 6.84 -2.08
C GLY A 163 -35.50 6.45 -0.69
N GLU A 164 -34.84 5.52 0.00
CA GLU A 164 -35.21 5.09 1.35
C GLU A 164 -34.34 5.82 2.40
N PRO A 165 -34.95 6.60 3.32
CA PRO A 165 -34.21 7.31 4.35
C PRO A 165 -33.90 6.43 5.57
N PHE A 166 -32.71 6.60 6.15
CA PHE A 166 -32.29 5.99 7.41
C PHE A 166 -31.43 6.96 8.23
N THR A 167 -31.32 6.67 9.53
CA THR A 167 -30.60 7.52 10.49
C THR A 167 -29.17 7.03 10.73
N VAL A 168 -28.23 7.97 10.81
CA VAL A 168 -26.81 7.71 11.15
C VAL A 168 -26.39 8.63 12.30
N THR A 169 -25.78 8.07 13.34
CA THR A 169 -25.11 8.85 14.37
C THR A 169 -23.64 9.00 14.00
N HIS A 170 -23.17 10.24 13.88
CA HIS A 170 -21.79 10.58 13.55
C HIS A 170 -21.08 11.13 14.79
N TYR A 171 -19.99 10.50 15.20
CA TYR A 171 -19.10 10.93 16.27
C TYR A 171 -17.77 11.44 15.70
N TRP A 172 -17.16 12.46 16.31
CA TRP A 172 -15.80 12.91 15.98
C TRP A 172 -14.99 13.30 17.21
N GLY A 173 -13.67 13.13 17.13
CA GLY A 173 -12.76 13.55 18.19
C GLY A 173 -11.30 13.19 17.93
N TYR A 174 -10.53 13.03 19.01
CA TYR A 174 -9.13 12.63 19.01
C TYR A 174 -9.00 11.19 19.53
N TYR A 175 -8.11 10.39 18.95
CA TYR A 175 -7.87 8.99 19.35
C TYR A 175 -6.66 8.81 20.29
N ALA A 176 -6.00 9.91 20.65
CA ALA A 176 -4.77 9.95 21.40
C ALA A 176 -4.89 11.00 22.52
N ALA A 177 -4.34 10.72 23.71
CA ALA A 177 -4.41 11.63 24.86
C ALA A 177 -3.56 12.88 24.67
N ASP A 178 -2.39 12.71 24.03
CA ASP A 178 -1.39 13.74 23.82
C ASP A 178 -1.11 13.89 22.31
N PRO A 179 -2.11 14.37 21.52
CA PRO A 179 -1.93 14.53 20.09
C PRO A 179 -0.89 15.63 19.83
N ASN A 180 0.16 15.29 19.10
CA ASN A 180 1.19 16.22 18.68
C ASN A 180 0.92 16.81 17.28
N SER A 181 -0.09 16.32 16.57
CA SER A 181 -0.53 16.83 15.26
C SER A 181 -2.04 17.06 15.19
N PRO A 182 -2.50 18.14 14.52
CA PRO A 182 -3.93 18.37 14.29
C PRO A 182 -4.57 17.32 13.37
N ALA A 183 -3.76 16.51 12.67
CA ALA A 183 -4.24 15.41 11.85
C ALA A 183 -4.80 14.25 12.69
N GLN A 184 -4.42 14.13 13.98
CA GLN A 184 -4.76 12.97 14.83
C GLN A 184 -6.21 13.00 15.32
N LYS A 185 -7.14 12.83 14.38
CA LYS A 185 -8.59 12.88 14.60
C LYS A 185 -9.27 11.64 14.04
N ILE A 186 -10.41 11.29 14.60
CA ILE A 186 -11.25 10.18 14.16
C ILE A 186 -12.68 10.66 13.92
N SER A 187 -13.38 10.02 13.00
CA SER A 187 -14.84 10.05 12.99
C SER A 187 -15.44 8.70 12.66
N ILE A 188 -16.57 8.47 13.30
CA ILE A 188 -17.23 7.17 13.40
C ILE A 188 -18.69 7.39 13.02
N TYR A 189 -19.15 6.70 11.98
CA TYR A 189 -20.54 6.70 11.54
C TYR A 189 -21.19 5.38 11.95
N VAL A 190 -22.26 5.50 12.73
CA VAL A 190 -22.99 4.37 13.33
C VAL A 190 -24.42 4.40 12.81
N PRO A 191 -24.87 3.40 12.04
CA PRO A 191 -26.22 3.37 11.49
C PRO A 191 -27.24 2.93 12.55
N GLU A 192 -28.51 3.30 12.39
CA GLU A 192 -29.57 2.96 13.36
C GLU A 192 -29.88 1.46 13.47
N ASN A 193 -29.49 0.66 12.48
CA ASN A 193 -29.63 -0.79 12.46
C ASN A 193 -28.38 -1.55 12.94
N VAL A 194 -27.41 -0.84 13.53
CA VAL A 194 -26.20 -1.44 14.12
C VAL A 194 -26.53 -2.43 15.23
N ARG A 195 -25.71 -3.46 15.36
CA ARG A 195 -25.78 -4.51 16.39
C ARG A 195 -24.44 -4.60 17.13
N ASP A 196 -24.41 -5.31 18.26
CA ASP A 196 -23.17 -5.52 19.02
C ASP A 196 -22.14 -6.34 18.24
N ASP A 197 -22.59 -7.21 17.33
CA ASP A 197 -21.74 -7.99 16.42
C ASP A 197 -21.54 -7.32 15.05
N SER A 198 -21.98 -6.06 14.87
CA SER A 198 -21.81 -5.35 13.60
C SER A 198 -20.33 -5.20 13.23
N PRO A 199 -19.98 -5.42 11.95
CA PRO A 199 -18.62 -5.18 11.47
C PRO A 199 -18.29 -3.70 11.46
N THR A 200 -17.00 -3.40 11.51
CA THR A 200 -16.47 -2.06 11.27
C THR A 200 -15.66 -2.04 9.99
N TYR A 201 -16.02 -1.16 9.06
CA TYR A 201 -15.22 -0.82 7.90
C TYR A 201 -14.30 0.34 8.24
N PHE A 202 -13.02 0.04 8.43
CA PHE A 202 -12.00 0.97 8.88
C PHE A 202 -11.15 1.45 7.70
N ARG A 203 -11.31 2.71 7.32
CA ARG A 203 -10.71 3.21 6.08
C ARG A 203 -9.43 4.00 6.29
N THR A 204 -8.37 3.57 5.61
CA THR A 204 -7.12 4.33 5.48
C THR A 204 -7.15 5.27 4.27
N ASN A 205 -6.64 6.50 4.44
CA ASN A 205 -6.65 7.53 3.40
C ASN A 205 -5.25 7.93 2.94
N ASN A 206 -4.30 7.00 2.92
CA ASN A 206 -2.87 7.28 2.82
C ASN A 206 -2.27 7.16 1.41
N SER A 207 -2.82 7.85 0.40
CA SER A 207 -2.33 7.70 -0.99
C SER A 207 -0.87 8.18 -1.16
N GLY A 208 -0.04 7.34 -1.78
CA GLY A 208 1.40 7.60 -1.99
C GLY A 208 2.20 7.84 -0.71
N TRP A 209 1.70 7.43 0.46
CA TRP A 209 2.25 7.74 1.78
C TRP A 209 2.25 9.24 2.15
N THR A 210 1.60 10.10 1.35
CA THR A 210 1.78 11.56 1.44
C THR A 210 0.85 12.24 2.42
N GLN A 211 -0.38 11.77 2.56
CA GLN A 211 -1.40 12.42 3.39
C GLN A 211 -2.35 11.35 3.86
N ASN A 212 -2.78 11.40 5.12
CA ASN A 212 -3.88 10.59 5.62
C ASN A 212 -4.95 11.52 6.21
N PRO A 213 -5.72 12.25 5.36
CA PRO A 213 -6.70 13.19 5.85
C PRO A 213 -8.01 12.47 6.21
N PHE A 214 -8.79 13.12 7.06
CA PHE A 214 -10.19 12.78 7.24
C PHE A 214 -10.96 12.92 5.90
N ARG A 215 -11.62 11.84 5.44
CA ARG A 215 -12.41 11.82 4.19
C ARG A 215 -13.71 11.02 4.36
N GLY A 216 -14.70 11.33 3.52
CA GLY A 216 -15.96 10.57 3.45
C GLY A 216 -17.08 11.17 4.31
N THR A 217 -17.36 12.46 4.13
CA THR A 217 -18.45 13.13 4.83
C THR A 217 -19.78 12.82 4.18
N LEU A 218 -20.57 11.96 4.82
CA LEU A 218 -22.01 11.98 4.64
C LEU A 218 -22.55 13.34 5.11
N VAL A 219 -23.52 13.87 4.37
CA VAL A 219 -24.17 15.14 4.68
C VAL A 219 -25.60 14.88 5.17
N ASP A 220 -26.08 15.73 6.07
CA ASP A 220 -27.46 15.63 6.54
C ASP A 220 -28.43 15.96 5.39
N GLY A 221 -29.43 15.09 5.18
CA GLY A 221 -30.32 15.13 4.03
C GLY A 221 -29.66 14.71 2.70
N GLY A 222 -28.48 14.09 2.75
CA GLY A 222 -27.79 13.56 1.57
C GLY A 222 -28.58 12.44 0.90
N ALA A 223 -28.53 12.39 -0.43
CA ALA A 223 -29.14 11.33 -1.24
C ALA A 223 -28.05 10.62 -2.05
N TYR A 224 -28.06 9.30 -1.97
CA TYR A 224 -27.05 8.40 -2.51
C TYR A 224 -27.72 7.25 -3.27
N GLU A 225 -26.95 6.61 -4.14
CA GLU A 225 -27.46 5.57 -5.05
C GLU A 225 -26.57 4.33 -5.00
N THR A 226 -27.20 3.15 -4.83
CA THR A 226 -26.48 1.87 -4.86
C THR A 226 -25.84 1.66 -6.21
N GLY A 227 -24.58 1.23 -6.21
CA GLY A 227 -23.83 0.99 -7.45
C GLY A 227 -23.48 2.26 -8.24
N ASN A 228 -23.80 3.47 -7.74
CA ASN A 228 -23.29 4.73 -8.30
C ASN A 228 -21.83 4.96 -7.88
N LEU A 229 -21.00 4.04 -8.34
CA LEU A 229 -19.58 3.97 -8.03
C LEU A 229 -18.84 4.53 -9.24
N THR A 230 -18.51 5.81 -9.19
CA THR A 230 -17.62 6.39 -10.20
C THR A 230 -16.21 5.84 -10.02
N TYR A 231 -15.40 5.93 -11.07
CA TYR A 231 -14.08 5.31 -11.29
C TYR A 231 -13.01 5.49 -10.16
N ASN A 232 -13.32 6.18 -9.07
CA ASN A 232 -12.41 6.51 -7.97
C ASN A 232 -13.14 6.63 -6.61
N THR A 233 -14.24 5.88 -6.42
CA THR A 233 -15.11 6.06 -5.25
C THR A 233 -15.63 4.78 -4.60
N THR A 234 -14.85 3.69 -4.52
CA THR A 234 -15.02 2.68 -3.42
C THR A 234 -15.00 3.35 -2.03
N GLN A 235 -14.58 4.61 -2.02
CA GLN A 235 -14.37 5.51 -0.91
C GLN A 235 -15.30 6.73 -0.92
N GLY A 236 -16.31 6.72 -1.80
CA GLY A 236 -17.30 7.79 -1.93
C GLY A 236 -18.44 7.67 -0.92
N PRO A 237 -19.23 8.74 -0.77
CA PRO A 237 -20.33 8.74 0.18
C PRO A 237 -21.45 7.74 -0.18
N ASP A 238 -21.59 7.34 -1.46
CA ASP A 238 -22.52 6.28 -1.88
C ASP A 238 -22.14 4.90 -1.32
N ALA A 239 -20.85 4.52 -1.41
CA ALA A 239 -20.36 3.27 -0.84
C ALA A 239 -20.49 3.25 0.70
N TYR A 240 -20.30 4.40 1.36
CA TYR A 240 -20.53 4.54 2.79
C TYR A 240 -22.01 4.36 3.14
N ALA A 241 -22.92 4.97 2.38
CA ALA A 241 -24.35 4.82 2.58
C ALA A 241 -24.78 3.35 2.42
N GLU A 242 -24.25 2.65 1.41
CA GLU A 242 -24.52 1.22 1.20
C GLU A 242 -24.03 0.34 2.35
N LEU A 243 -22.81 0.58 2.86
CA LEU A 243 -22.27 -0.14 4.03
C LEU A 243 -23.07 0.14 5.31
N LEU A 244 -23.47 1.39 5.53
CA LEU A 244 -24.27 1.77 6.68
C LEU A 244 -25.66 1.14 6.64
N ASP A 245 -26.30 1.09 5.46
CA ASP A 245 -27.59 0.40 5.28
C ASP A 245 -27.49 -1.10 5.60
N ARG A 246 -26.30 -1.72 5.38
CA ARG A 246 -26.00 -3.10 5.81
C ARG A 246 -25.73 -3.26 7.31
N GLY A 247 -25.79 -2.18 8.10
CA GLY A 247 -25.48 -2.21 9.53
C GLY A 247 -23.99 -2.22 9.87
N THR A 248 -23.14 -1.81 8.91
CA THR A 248 -21.68 -1.70 9.12
C THR A 248 -21.32 -0.34 9.69
N ILE A 249 -20.44 -0.31 10.69
CA ILE A 249 -19.89 0.94 11.23
C ILE A 249 -18.80 1.43 10.28
N ILE A 250 -18.77 2.73 9.97
CA ILE A 250 -17.69 3.31 9.16
C ILE A 250 -16.76 4.13 10.05
N VAL A 251 -15.47 3.84 9.98
CA VAL A 251 -14.43 4.66 10.61
C VAL A 251 -13.57 5.32 9.55
N SER A 252 -13.42 6.64 9.66
CA SER A 252 -12.45 7.43 8.92
C SER A 252 -11.64 8.24 9.91
N TYR A 253 -10.35 8.37 9.69
CA TYR A 253 -9.46 9.06 10.62
C TYR A 253 -8.44 9.86 9.84
N GLY A 254 -7.78 10.78 10.55
CA GLY A 254 -6.58 11.43 10.08
C GLY A 254 -5.35 10.87 10.81
N ALA A 255 -4.20 10.89 10.14
CA ALA A 255 -2.92 10.53 10.73
C ALA A 255 -1.83 11.46 10.23
N ARG A 256 -0.75 11.55 11.01
CA ARG A 256 0.50 12.14 10.56
C ARG A 256 1.02 11.44 9.32
N SER A 257 1.70 12.17 8.45
CA SER A 257 2.25 11.63 7.20
C SER A 257 3.59 12.25 6.84
N ARG A 258 4.30 11.62 5.90
CA ARG A 258 5.62 12.06 5.43
C ARG A 258 5.64 13.45 4.77
N ALA A 259 4.47 13.98 4.40
CA ALA A 259 4.36 15.33 3.82
C ALA A 259 4.03 16.40 4.87
N ASP A 260 3.87 16.03 6.14
CA ASP A 260 3.69 16.99 7.22
C ASP A 260 4.91 17.90 7.33
N ALA A 261 4.64 19.20 7.43
CA ALA A 261 5.68 20.18 7.69
C ALA A 261 6.23 19.99 9.11
N PRO A 262 7.53 20.27 9.35
CA PRO A 262 8.10 20.18 10.68
C PRO A 262 7.47 21.24 11.59
N VAL A 263 7.22 20.87 12.85
CA VAL A 263 6.76 21.77 13.91
C VAL A 263 7.97 22.17 14.74
N ASP A 264 8.25 23.47 14.84
CA ASP A 264 9.44 24.01 15.52
C ASP A 264 10.76 23.38 15.05
N GLY A 265 10.83 23.02 13.76
CA GLY A 265 12.01 22.40 13.14
C GLY A 265 12.08 20.88 13.33
N VAL A 266 11.07 20.26 13.94
CA VAL A 266 11.01 18.81 14.17
C VAL A 266 9.94 18.15 13.28
N TYR A 267 10.35 17.18 12.47
CA TYR A 267 9.45 16.33 11.69
C TYR A 267 8.80 15.27 12.59
N GLN A 268 7.46 15.20 12.55
CA GLN A 268 6.66 14.28 13.37
C GLN A 268 5.96 13.19 12.56
N GLY A 269 6.00 13.28 11.22
CA GLY A 269 5.20 12.44 10.32
C GLY A 269 5.96 11.34 9.59
N HIS A 270 7.27 11.22 9.79
CA HIS A 270 8.06 10.11 9.26
C HIS A 270 7.70 8.79 9.96
N SER A 271 8.05 7.67 9.33
CA SER A 271 7.83 6.34 9.91
C SER A 271 8.39 6.29 11.35
N PRO A 272 7.68 5.68 12.32
CA PRO A 272 6.44 4.93 12.16
C PRO A 272 5.16 5.75 12.41
N ALA A 273 5.17 7.08 12.32
CA ALA A 273 4.07 7.94 12.78
C ALA A 273 2.71 7.57 12.16
N THR A 274 2.62 7.40 10.84
CA THR A 274 1.35 7.03 10.17
C THR A 274 0.81 5.68 10.63
N MET A 275 1.68 4.69 10.85
CA MET A 275 1.29 3.36 11.34
C MET A 275 0.86 3.43 12.81
N THR A 276 1.60 4.19 13.62
CA THR A 276 1.31 4.45 15.04
C THR A 276 -0.06 5.09 15.19
N ASP A 277 -0.35 6.12 14.41
CA ASP A 277 -1.62 6.83 14.44
C ASP A 277 -2.79 5.95 13.99
N THR A 278 -2.58 5.12 12.96
CA THR A 278 -3.58 4.13 12.52
C THR A 278 -3.89 3.12 13.62
N LYS A 279 -2.86 2.59 14.27
CA LYS A 279 -2.99 1.65 15.40
C LYS A 279 -3.64 2.30 16.61
N ALA A 280 -3.32 3.56 16.91
CA ALA A 280 -3.97 4.31 17.99
C ALA A 280 -5.47 4.54 17.71
N ALA A 281 -5.84 4.81 16.46
CA ALA A 281 -7.24 4.91 16.05
C ALA A 281 -8.00 3.58 16.17
N LEU A 282 -7.36 2.44 15.85
CA LEU A 282 -7.91 1.10 16.08
C LEU A 282 -8.10 0.81 17.57
N ARG A 283 -7.10 1.12 18.40
CA ARG A 283 -7.19 0.99 19.86
C ARG A 283 -8.29 1.84 20.45
N PHE A 284 -8.47 3.07 19.96
CA PHE A 284 -9.57 3.93 20.38
C PHE A 284 -10.93 3.33 20.04
N LEU A 285 -11.08 2.76 18.84
CA LEU A 285 -12.29 2.05 18.43
C LEU A 285 -12.54 0.84 19.35
N ALA A 286 -11.55 -0.04 19.51
CA ALA A 286 -11.65 -1.25 20.33
C ALA A 286 -12.02 -0.92 21.78
N HIS A 287 -11.35 0.07 22.39
CA HIS A 287 -11.67 0.52 23.74
C HIS A 287 -13.13 0.97 23.86
N ASN A 288 -13.65 1.71 22.89
CA ASN A 288 -15.02 2.22 22.92
C ASN A 288 -16.08 1.14 22.65
N GLN A 289 -15.73 0.07 21.94
CA GLN A 289 -16.58 -1.09 21.72
C GLN A 289 -16.61 -2.04 22.91
N VAL A 290 -15.49 -2.14 23.63
CA VAL A 290 -15.36 -3.01 24.81
C VAL A 290 -15.85 -2.32 26.08
N TYR A 291 -15.32 -1.14 26.39
CA TYR A 291 -15.57 -0.44 27.65
C TYR A 291 -16.50 0.77 27.51
N GLY A 292 -16.72 1.24 26.29
CA GLY A 292 -17.54 2.41 26.00
C GLY A 292 -19.00 2.06 25.69
N SER A 293 -19.68 2.99 25.02
CA SER A 293 -21.06 2.81 24.56
C SER A 293 -21.15 2.70 23.02
N LEU A 294 -20.03 2.49 22.34
CA LEU A 294 -20.01 2.38 20.89
C LEU A 294 -20.39 0.93 20.51
N PRO A 295 -21.43 0.70 19.69
CA PRO A 295 -21.78 -0.65 19.25
C PRO A 295 -20.75 -1.23 18.27
N GLY A 296 -20.94 -2.50 17.90
CA GLY A 296 -20.02 -3.27 17.06
C GLY A 296 -18.96 -4.02 17.89
N HIS A 297 -18.12 -4.78 17.20
CA HIS A 297 -17.20 -5.72 17.83
C HIS A 297 -15.74 -5.47 17.43
N PRO A 298 -14.78 -5.44 18.37
CA PRO A 298 -13.36 -5.20 18.06
C PRO A 298 -12.76 -6.28 17.16
N GLU A 299 -13.19 -7.54 17.30
CA GLU A 299 -12.76 -8.65 16.44
C GLU A 299 -13.51 -8.71 15.08
N ARG A 300 -14.20 -7.64 14.69
CA ARG A 300 -14.92 -7.54 13.40
C ARG A 300 -14.51 -6.32 12.59
N VAL A 301 -13.27 -5.86 12.78
CA VAL A 301 -12.70 -4.72 12.07
C VAL A 301 -12.08 -5.17 10.74
N ILE A 302 -12.56 -4.57 9.65
CA ILE A 302 -12.05 -4.76 8.29
C ILE A 302 -11.33 -3.48 7.88
N ILE A 303 -10.01 -3.53 7.80
CA ILE A 303 -9.21 -2.38 7.37
C ILE A 303 -9.07 -2.34 5.85
N THR A 304 -9.14 -1.16 5.25
CA THR A 304 -9.08 -1.00 3.79
C THR A 304 -8.18 0.15 3.35
N GLY A 305 -7.56 0.01 2.18
CA GLY A 305 -6.75 1.07 1.57
C GLY A 305 -6.27 0.78 0.16
N MET A 306 -5.87 1.85 -0.54
CA MET A 306 -5.27 1.79 -1.88
C MET A 306 -3.90 2.47 -1.95
N SER A 307 -2.98 1.93 -2.76
CA SER A 307 -1.64 2.52 -2.98
C SER A 307 -0.84 2.54 -1.68
N GLY A 308 -0.31 3.70 -1.26
CA GLY A 308 0.26 3.86 0.09
C GLY A 308 -0.73 3.54 1.22
N GLY A 309 -2.04 3.68 0.98
CA GLY A 309 -3.09 3.24 1.90
C GLY A 309 -3.23 1.73 1.93
N GLY A 310 -3.07 1.07 0.78
CA GLY A 310 -3.02 -0.39 0.71
C GLY A 310 -1.78 -0.92 1.44
N ALA A 311 -0.65 -0.22 1.32
CA ALA A 311 0.57 -0.57 2.04
C ALA A 311 0.44 -0.38 3.56
N LEU A 312 -0.11 0.76 4.00
CA LEU A 312 -0.45 1.01 5.39
C LEU A 312 -1.40 -0.05 5.94
N THR A 313 -2.44 -0.37 5.17
CA THR A 313 -3.42 -1.42 5.48
C THR A 313 -2.75 -2.79 5.62
N ALA A 314 -1.84 -3.15 4.71
CA ALA A 314 -1.10 -4.41 4.77
C ALA A 314 -0.17 -4.48 5.97
N VAL A 315 0.62 -3.42 6.26
CA VAL A 315 1.54 -3.46 7.42
C VAL A 315 0.79 -3.46 8.75
N VAL A 316 -0.33 -2.72 8.87
CA VAL A 316 -1.17 -2.75 10.07
C VAL A 316 -1.78 -4.14 10.27
N ALA A 317 -2.35 -4.73 9.21
CA ALA A 317 -2.90 -6.09 9.25
C ALA A 317 -1.84 -7.17 9.48
N ALA A 318 -0.58 -6.95 9.09
CA ALA A 318 0.51 -7.90 9.35
C ALA A 318 1.10 -7.81 10.76
N SER A 319 0.88 -6.70 11.45
CA SER A 319 1.60 -6.35 12.68
C SER A 319 0.66 -6.06 13.86
N GLY A 320 -0.55 -6.62 13.86
CA GLY A 320 -1.52 -6.46 14.95
C GLY A 320 -0.85 -6.72 16.30
N ASN A 321 -1.07 -5.83 17.27
CA ASN A 321 -0.53 -5.90 18.62
C ASN A 321 1.01 -5.95 18.76
N SER A 322 1.77 -5.76 17.68
CA SER A 322 3.23 -5.84 17.70
C SER A 322 3.86 -4.82 18.65
N SER A 323 4.74 -5.31 19.54
CA SER A 323 5.45 -4.49 20.52
C SER A 323 6.40 -3.46 19.91
N ASP A 324 6.75 -3.60 18.62
CA ASP A 324 7.56 -2.62 17.90
C ASP A 324 6.92 -1.22 17.92
N TYR A 325 5.58 -1.14 17.99
CA TYR A 325 4.85 0.13 18.00
C TYR A 325 4.54 0.66 19.42
N TYR A 326 4.74 -0.12 20.48
CA TYR A 326 4.39 0.31 21.84
C TYR A 326 5.09 1.60 22.27
N PRO A 327 6.39 1.83 21.98
CA PRO A 327 7.03 3.11 22.30
C PRO A 327 6.34 4.32 21.68
N SER A 328 6.05 4.28 20.38
CA SER A 328 5.42 5.40 19.69
C SER A 328 3.94 5.55 20.02
N LEU A 329 3.24 4.44 20.35
CA LEU A 329 1.87 4.46 20.85
C LEU A 329 1.78 5.10 22.23
N ALA A 330 2.71 4.76 23.15
CA ALA A 330 2.79 5.36 24.46
C ALA A 330 3.11 6.86 24.38
N GLU A 331 4.00 7.27 23.46
CA GLU A 331 4.41 8.67 23.26
C GLU A 331 3.23 9.60 22.98
N ILE A 332 2.23 9.13 22.22
CA ILE A 332 1.02 9.92 21.91
C ILE A 332 -0.14 9.66 22.89
N GLY A 333 0.07 8.80 23.89
CA GLY A 333 -0.98 8.40 24.83
C GLY A 333 -2.11 7.61 24.16
N ALA A 334 -1.77 6.65 23.29
CA ALA A 334 -2.73 5.72 22.72
C ALA A 334 -3.35 4.82 23.81
N LEU A 335 -4.63 4.52 23.68
CA LEU A 335 -5.34 3.68 24.65
C LEU A 335 -4.81 2.24 24.67
N GLY A 336 -4.84 1.62 25.84
CA GLY A 336 -4.39 0.24 26.02
C GLY A 336 -2.87 0.06 26.09
N ILE A 337 -2.06 1.12 25.94
CA ILE A 337 -0.61 1.05 26.12
C ILE A 337 -0.20 1.88 27.33
N THR A 338 0.57 1.29 28.25
CA THR A 338 1.12 1.99 29.42
C THR A 338 2.62 1.75 29.52
N GLU A 339 3.40 2.82 29.62
CA GLU A 339 4.84 2.73 29.93
C GLU A 339 5.03 2.27 31.37
N THR A 340 5.94 1.33 31.58
CA THR A 340 6.28 0.78 32.91
C THR A 340 7.79 0.76 33.14
N ASP A 341 8.21 0.48 34.38
CA ASP A 341 9.62 0.32 34.73
C ASP A 341 10.24 -0.87 33.95
N GLY A 342 10.79 -0.60 32.78
CA GLY A 342 11.49 -1.58 31.94
C GLY A 342 10.78 -2.01 30.66
N GLY A 343 9.66 -1.37 30.27
CA GLY A 343 8.98 -1.68 29.01
C GLY A 343 7.59 -1.08 28.90
N TYR A 344 6.67 -1.81 28.26
CA TYR A 344 5.30 -1.40 28.02
C TYR A 344 4.34 -2.53 28.35
N GLU A 345 3.21 -2.19 28.97
CA GLU A 345 2.07 -3.08 29.17
C GLU A 345 1.00 -2.80 28.10
N ASN A 346 0.38 -3.87 27.60
CA ASN A 346 -0.71 -3.84 26.62
C ASN A 346 -2.00 -4.38 27.26
N ASP A 347 -3.11 -3.65 27.13
CA ASP A 347 -4.46 -4.16 27.44
C ASP A 347 -4.90 -5.11 26.32
N PRO A 348 -5.06 -6.41 26.60
CA PRO A 348 -5.42 -7.40 25.57
C PRO A 348 -6.81 -7.19 24.97
N LEU A 349 -7.69 -6.38 25.59
CA LEU A 349 -9.01 -6.07 25.04
C LEU A 349 -9.03 -4.74 24.25
N THR A 350 -7.95 -3.97 24.31
CA THR A 350 -7.78 -2.71 23.56
C THR A 350 -6.70 -2.91 22.50
N GLY A 351 -6.90 -3.87 21.60
CA GLY A 351 -5.95 -4.28 20.56
C GLY A 351 -5.92 -3.37 19.33
N ASP A 352 -4.92 -3.59 18.48
CA ASP A 352 -4.82 -3.02 17.12
C ASP A 352 -4.65 -4.07 16.01
N ASP A 353 -4.90 -5.35 16.34
CA ASP A 353 -5.19 -6.40 15.38
C ASP A 353 -6.54 -6.17 14.69
N VAL A 354 -6.71 -6.80 13.53
CA VAL A 354 -7.89 -6.61 12.68
C VAL A 354 -8.33 -7.95 12.14
N PHE A 355 -9.64 -8.12 12.02
CA PHE A 355 -10.25 -9.36 11.53
C PHE A 355 -9.87 -9.64 10.08
N ALA A 356 -9.95 -8.62 9.23
CA ALA A 356 -9.70 -8.77 7.81
C ALA A 356 -9.09 -7.51 7.20
N THR A 357 -8.48 -7.69 6.03
CA THR A 357 -7.88 -6.59 5.28
C THR A 357 -8.29 -6.60 3.82
N PHE A 358 -8.66 -5.43 3.30
CA PHE A 358 -8.80 -5.16 1.88
C PHE A 358 -7.68 -4.22 1.42
N SER A 359 -6.64 -4.82 0.83
CA SER A 359 -5.46 -4.11 0.36
C SER A 359 -5.42 -4.05 -1.17
N SER A 360 -5.65 -2.86 -1.73
CA SER A 360 -5.66 -2.63 -3.18
C SER A 360 -4.38 -1.91 -3.65
N ALA A 361 -3.78 -2.38 -4.75
CA ALA A 361 -2.56 -1.87 -5.35
C ALA A 361 -1.48 -1.44 -4.33
N PRO A 362 -1.15 -2.24 -3.30
CA PRO A 362 -0.42 -1.74 -2.14
C PRO A 362 1.03 -1.39 -2.48
N MET A 363 1.50 -0.18 -2.16
CA MET A 363 2.90 0.24 -2.35
C MET A 363 3.78 -0.12 -1.15
N ILE A 364 4.04 -1.41 -0.99
CA ILE A 364 4.75 -2.06 0.14
C ILE A 364 6.27 -2.09 -0.06
N GLU A 365 7.05 -2.59 0.91
CA GLU A 365 8.51 -2.79 0.87
C GLU A 365 9.31 -1.68 0.14
N GLN A 366 9.06 -0.42 0.52
CA GLN A 366 9.69 0.73 -0.13
C GLN A 366 11.22 0.74 0.01
N ASP A 367 11.75 0.02 1.00
CA ASP A 367 13.17 -0.17 1.26
C ASP A 367 13.91 -0.91 0.13
N ILE A 368 13.25 -1.91 -0.46
CA ILE A 368 13.84 -2.77 -1.52
C ILE A 368 13.17 -2.58 -2.87
N ALA A 369 12.22 -1.65 -2.97
CA ALA A 369 11.40 -1.45 -4.16
C ALA A 369 12.24 -1.10 -5.40
N SER A 370 13.32 -0.34 -5.24
CA SER A 370 14.21 0.03 -6.34
C SER A 370 14.98 -1.18 -6.88
N GLU A 371 15.57 -1.97 -5.99
CA GLU A 371 16.26 -3.22 -6.30
C GLU A 371 15.30 -4.25 -6.91
N ALA A 372 14.09 -4.37 -6.38
CA ALA A 372 13.05 -5.26 -6.90
C ALA A 372 12.59 -4.85 -8.30
N HIS A 373 12.47 -3.55 -8.56
CA HIS A 373 12.12 -3.00 -9.87
C HIS A 373 13.21 -3.34 -10.89
N GLU A 374 14.48 -3.13 -10.54
CA GLU A 374 15.59 -3.37 -11.46
C GLU A 374 15.94 -4.86 -11.59
N TRP A 375 15.73 -5.69 -10.56
CA TRP A 375 15.81 -7.15 -10.68
C TRP A 375 14.83 -7.69 -11.74
N MET A 376 13.62 -7.12 -11.81
CA MET A 376 12.69 -7.43 -12.91
C MET A 376 13.16 -6.81 -14.22
N TYR A 377 13.45 -5.51 -14.26
CA TYR A 377 13.47 -4.77 -15.52
C TYR A 377 14.84 -4.54 -16.16
N TYR A 378 15.94 -4.71 -15.43
CA TYR A 378 17.30 -4.56 -15.97
C TYR A 378 17.54 -5.40 -17.25
N PRO A 379 17.14 -6.68 -17.33
CA PRO A 379 17.35 -7.47 -18.55
C PRO A 379 16.70 -6.86 -19.80
N THR A 380 15.49 -6.30 -19.67
CA THR A 380 14.81 -5.65 -20.81
C THR A 380 15.43 -4.31 -21.13
N ARG A 381 15.83 -3.52 -20.11
CA ARG A 381 16.57 -2.26 -20.31
C ARG A 381 17.87 -2.48 -21.07
N GLN A 382 18.59 -3.56 -20.78
CA GLN A 382 19.83 -3.92 -21.48
C GLN A 382 19.57 -4.19 -22.98
N LYS A 383 18.54 -4.98 -23.32
CA LYS A 383 18.14 -5.22 -24.72
C LYS A 383 17.77 -3.93 -25.47
N VAL A 384 17.09 -3.00 -24.79
CA VAL A 384 16.77 -1.67 -25.34
C VAL A 384 18.05 -0.88 -25.61
N ALA A 385 19.00 -0.88 -24.66
CA ALA A 385 20.29 -0.21 -24.83
C ALA A 385 21.13 -0.81 -25.97
N ASP A 386 21.05 -2.13 -26.16
CA ASP A 386 21.73 -2.86 -27.24
C ASP A 386 21.06 -2.69 -28.63
N GLY A 387 19.90 -2.03 -28.68
CA GLY A 387 19.18 -1.72 -29.91
C GLY A 387 18.38 -2.90 -30.48
N GLU A 388 17.96 -3.85 -29.65
CA GLU A 388 17.20 -5.05 -30.09
C GLU A 388 15.76 -4.74 -30.54
N PHE A 389 15.24 -3.54 -30.26
CA PHE A 389 13.89 -3.09 -30.66
C PHE A 389 13.98 -1.96 -31.70
N ALA A 390 13.30 -2.11 -32.85
CA ALA A 390 13.30 -1.16 -33.97
C ALA A 390 12.45 0.10 -33.67
N ASP A 391 12.89 1.27 -34.14
CA ASP A 391 12.20 2.58 -34.02
C ASP A 391 11.59 2.85 -32.63
N ALA A 392 12.42 2.69 -31.58
CA ALA A 392 12.06 2.96 -30.19
C ALA A 392 11.77 4.45 -29.87
N GLU A 393 11.81 5.36 -30.85
CA GLU A 393 11.56 6.80 -30.67
C GLU A 393 10.15 7.11 -30.12
N GLY A 394 9.18 6.20 -30.32
CA GLY A 394 7.82 6.31 -29.75
C GLY A 394 7.57 5.44 -28.52
N ILE A 395 8.56 4.64 -28.09
CA ILE A 395 8.43 3.68 -26.98
C ILE A 395 8.60 4.42 -25.66
N THR A 396 7.55 5.11 -25.23
CA THR A 396 7.56 5.86 -23.97
C THR A 396 6.97 5.01 -22.84
N ASN A 397 7.83 4.46 -21.99
CA ASN A 397 7.40 3.87 -20.73
C ASN A 397 8.30 4.39 -19.59
N GLY A 398 7.95 5.57 -19.06
CA GLY A 398 8.66 6.16 -17.92
C GLY A 398 8.60 7.69 -17.84
N ARG A 399 7.38 8.23 -17.92
CA ARG A 399 6.97 9.64 -17.72
C ARG A 399 7.71 10.80 -18.39
N ASN A 400 8.96 10.74 -18.85
CA ASN A 400 9.60 11.80 -19.65
C ASN A 400 10.79 11.22 -20.42
N ASN A 401 10.65 11.08 -21.73
CA ASN A 401 11.69 10.60 -22.64
C ASN A 401 13.01 11.41 -22.52
N PRO A 402 14.20 10.81 -22.29
CA PRO A 402 15.46 11.54 -22.48
C PRO A 402 16.16 11.30 -23.83
N GLU A 403 15.62 10.46 -24.73
CA GLU A 403 16.28 9.75 -25.87
C GLU A 403 17.14 8.51 -25.52
N ARG A 404 17.28 8.13 -24.24
CA ARG A 404 17.71 6.79 -23.74
C ARG A 404 17.72 6.83 -22.21
N LEU A 405 17.72 5.67 -21.52
CA LEU A 405 18.32 5.64 -20.18
C LEU A 405 19.75 6.18 -20.36
N ALA A 406 20.09 7.28 -19.70
CA ALA A 406 21.47 7.75 -19.76
C ALA A 406 22.39 6.62 -19.29
N ASP A 407 23.62 6.51 -19.82
CA ASP A 407 24.52 5.38 -19.54
C ASP A 407 24.64 5.08 -18.04
N TRP A 408 24.66 6.12 -17.21
CA TRP A 408 24.69 6.00 -15.75
C TRP A 408 23.42 5.37 -15.15
N GLN A 409 22.23 5.59 -15.72
CA GLN A 409 20.98 4.97 -15.26
C GLN A 409 20.97 3.47 -15.57
N LEU A 410 21.51 3.08 -16.73
CA LEU A 410 21.69 1.66 -17.06
C LEU A 410 22.69 1.01 -16.10
N LEU A 411 23.78 1.70 -15.75
CA LEU A 411 24.73 1.22 -14.75
C LEU A 411 24.11 1.15 -13.34
N ALA A 412 23.33 2.16 -12.94
CA ALA A 412 22.59 2.14 -11.66
C ALA A 412 21.59 0.98 -11.61
N SER A 413 20.86 0.74 -12.70
CA SER A 413 19.98 -0.43 -12.88
C SER A 413 20.76 -1.75 -12.78
N ALA A 414 21.94 -1.84 -13.40
CA ALA A 414 22.82 -3.00 -13.28
C ALA A 414 23.29 -3.25 -11.85
N VAL A 415 23.54 -2.20 -11.06
CA VAL A 415 23.92 -2.30 -9.64
C VAL A 415 22.74 -2.71 -8.76
N LEU A 416 21.56 -2.11 -8.96
CA LEU A 416 20.33 -2.39 -8.21
C LEU A 416 19.78 -3.81 -8.47
N SER A 417 20.03 -4.36 -9.66
CA SER A 417 19.56 -5.71 -10.04
C SER A 417 20.42 -6.86 -9.50
N GLN A 418 21.52 -6.57 -8.79
CA GLN A 418 22.45 -7.57 -8.27
C GLN A 418 21.85 -8.43 -7.15
N ASP A 419 22.44 -9.60 -6.94
CA ASP A 419 21.98 -10.60 -5.97
C ASP A 419 22.04 -10.12 -4.51
N ASP A 420 22.86 -9.11 -4.21
CA ASP A 420 22.95 -8.52 -2.87
C ASP A 420 21.84 -7.50 -2.57
N GLY A 421 20.95 -7.25 -3.53
CA GLY A 421 19.72 -6.46 -3.36
C GLY A 421 18.50 -7.36 -3.12
N TYR A 422 17.55 -7.35 -4.06
CA TYR A 422 16.26 -8.04 -3.90
C TYR A 422 16.37 -9.56 -3.63
N PRO A 423 17.27 -10.32 -4.30
CA PRO A 423 17.47 -11.73 -3.96
C PRO A 423 17.92 -11.96 -2.51
N ALA A 424 18.87 -11.18 -1.98
CA ALA A 424 19.29 -11.26 -0.58
C ALA A 424 18.16 -10.88 0.39
N HIS A 425 17.32 -9.90 0.05
CA HIS A 425 16.11 -9.59 0.82
C HIS A 425 15.13 -10.77 0.87
N LEU A 426 14.89 -11.47 -0.24
CA LEU A 426 14.08 -12.69 -0.23
C LEU A 426 14.66 -13.76 0.70
N GLU A 427 15.99 -13.93 0.69
CA GLU A 427 16.67 -14.89 1.56
C GLU A 427 16.53 -14.50 3.04
N SER A 428 16.59 -13.21 3.39
CA SER A 428 16.37 -12.74 4.76
C SER A 428 14.94 -13.02 5.25
N LEU A 429 13.96 -13.03 4.34
CA LEU A 429 12.56 -13.46 4.58
C LEU A 429 12.36 -14.98 4.47
N GLY A 430 13.41 -15.73 4.10
CA GLY A 430 13.38 -17.20 4.04
C GLY A 430 12.65 -17.72 2.81
N LEU A 431 12.51 -16.85 1.81
CA LEU A 431 11.94 -17.12 0.50
C LEU A 431 13.07 -17.47 -0.47
N LYS A 432 12.69 -18.04 -1.61
CA LYS A 432 13.64 -18.37 -2.68
C LYS A 432 13.22 -17.64 -3.94
N VAL A 433 14.20 -17.07 -4.65
CA VAL A 433 13.99 -16.39 -5.94
C VAL A 433 13.12 -17.21 -6.89
N LYS A 434 13.43 -18.50 -7.07
CA LYS A 434 12.66 -19.39 -7.97
C LYS A 434 11.20 -19.56 -7.56
N ASP A 435 10.90 -19.50 -6.26
CA ASP A 435 9.54 -19.65 -5.75
C ASP A 435 8.77 -18.36 -6.02
N ILE A 436 9.40 -17.20 -5.85
CA ILE A 436 8.83 -15.89 -6.19
C ILE A 436 8.61 -15.72 -7.70
N GLN A 437 9.56 -16.15 -8.54
CA GLN A 437 9.37 -16.22 -9.99
C GLN A 437 8.14 -17.05 -10.36
N ARG A 438 8.02 -18.27 -9.80
CA ARG A 438 6.86 -19.12 -10.03
C ARG A 438 5.57 -18.47 -9.55
N THR A 439 5.57 -17.88 -8.36
CA THR A 439 4.42 -17.16 -7.81
C THR A 439 3.93 -16.07 -8.76
N MET A 440 4.81 -15.26 -9.35
CA MET A 440 4.42 -14.26 -10.34
C MET A 440 3.82 -14.88 -11.60
N LEU A 441 4.43 -15.95 -12.13
CA LEU A 441 3.88 -16.64 -13.31
C LEU A 441 2.49 -17.23 -13.01
N ASP A 442 2.30 -17.79 -11.82
CA ASP A 442 1.01 -18.32 -11.38
C ASP A 442 -0.03 -17.19 -11.24
N MET A 443 0.35 -16.05 -10.66
CA MET A 443 -0.52 -14.87 -10.57
C MET A 443 -0.95 -14.36 -11.96
N VAL A 444 -0.04 -14.31 -12.93
CA VAL A 444 -0.36 -13.95 -14.33
C VAL A 444 -1.31 -14.98 -14.94
N ALA A 445 -1.03 -16.28 -14.83
CA ALA A 445 -1.92 -17.33 -15.33
C ALA A 445 -3.32 -17.25 -14.72
N THR A 446 -3.42 -17.11 -13.40
CA THR A 446 -4.70 -16.98 -12.69
C THR A 446 -5.45 -15.72 -13.13
N SER A 447 -4.75 -14.61 -13.37
CA SER A 447 -5.34 -13.39 -13.92
C SER A 447 -6.03 -13.63 -15.27
N LEU A 448 -5.30 -14.28 -16.20
CA LEU A 448 -5.82 -14.59 -17.53
C LEU A 448 -6.92 -15.66 -17.49
N GLU A 449 -6.85 -16.59 -16.54
CA GLU A 449 -7.90 -17.57 -16.31
C GLU A 449 -9.19 -16.92 -15.81
N ARG A 450 -9.11 -15.99 -14.85
CA ARG A 450 -10.28 -15.23 -14.37
C ARG A 450 -10.87 -14.38 -15.47
N LEU A 451 -10.05 -13.72 -16.28
CA LEU A 451 -10.51 -13.00 -17.47
C LEU A 451 -11.33 -13.91 -18.41
N LEU A 452 -10.81 -15.10 -18.71
CA LEU A 452 -11.46 -16.05 -19.62
C LEU A 452 -12.74 -16.68 -19.09
N ASN A 453 -12.88 -16.84 -17.78
CA ASN A 453 -14.01 -17.57 -17.19
C ASN A 453 -15.06 -16.66 -16.59
N GLU A 454 -14.64 -15.56 -15.97
CA GLU A 454 -15.49 -14.66 -15.19
C GLU A 454 -15.70 -13.32 -15.92
N GLY A 455 -14.92 -13.02 -16.96
CA GLY A 455 -14.93 -11.70 -17.58
C GLY A 455 -14.42 -10.60 -16.64
N VAL A 456 -13.70 -10.97 -15.58
CA VAL A 456 -13.16 -10.03 -14.59
C VAL A 456 -12.01 -9.25 -15.23
N THR A 457 -12.36 -8.05 -15.69
CA THR A 457 -11.43 -7.06 -16.22
C THR A 457 -11.95 -5.67 -15.94
N TYR A 458 -11.04 -4.71 -15.91
CA TYR A 458 -11.38 -3.30 -15.84
C TYR A 458 -12.10 -2.77 -17.10
N ARG A 459 -12.00 -3.48 -18.24
CA ARG A 459 -12.59 -3.08 -19.52
C ARG A 459 -13.47 -4.20 -20.10
N PRO A 460 -14.62 -4.52 -19.46
CA PRO A 460 -15.46 -5.64 -19.89
C PRO A 460 -15.99 -5.48 -21.32
N GLU A 461 -16.10 -4.24 -21.81
CA GLU A 461 -16.47 -3.94 -23.20
C GLU A 461 -15.38 -4.32 -24.22
N LEU A 462 -14.12 -4.47 -23.77
CA LEU A 462 -13.01 -4.95 -24.60
C LEU A 462 -12.86 -6.48 -24.58
N PHE A 463 -13.63 -7.19 -23.74
CA PHE A 463 -13.52 -8.64 -23.59
C PHE A 463 -14.87 -9.29 -23.29
N ASP A 464 -15.58 -9.70 -24.35
CA ASP A 464 -16.84 -10.42 -24.22
C ASP A 464 -16.62 -11.94 -24.16
N VAL A 465 -16.62 -12.47 -22.93
CA VAL A 465 -16.47 -13.90 -22.64
C VAL A 465 -17.55 -14.77 -23.31
N THR A 466 -18.74 -14.22 -23.58
CA THR A 466 -19.85 -14.98 -24.18
C THR A 466 -19.57 -15.39 -25.63
N THR A 467 -18.63 -14.73 -26.29
CA THR A 467 -18.19 -15.05 -27.67
C THR A 467 -17.19 -16.20 -27.73
N ILE A 468 -16.63 -16.62 -26.58
CA ILE A 468 -15.59 -17.63 -26.49
C ILE A 468 -16.20 -19.02 -26.28
N THR A 469 -16.26 -19.82 -27.35
CA THR A 469 -16.91 -21.14 -27.34
C THR A 469 -15.93 -22.31 -27.33
N ASN A 470 -14.66 -22.06 -27.63
CA ASN A 470 -13.64 -23.11 -27.72
C ASN A 470 -12.24 -22.57 -27.38
N ARG A 471 -11.30 -23.49 -27.20
CA ARG A 471 -9.91 -23.20 -26.84
C ARG A 471 -9.21 -22.23 -27.81
N ALA A 472 -9.37 -22.41 -29.12
CA ALA A 472 -8.67 -21.59 -30.10
C ALA A 472 -9.14 -20.12 -30.02
N GLN A 473 -10.45 -19.92 -29.83
CA GLN A 473 -11.00 -18.59 -29.56
C GLN A 473 -10.51 -18.02 -28.24
N ALA A 474 -10.38 -18.82 -27.18
CA ALA A 474 -9.86 -18.37 -25.90
C ALA A 474 -8.40 -17.90 -25.99
N GLU A 475 -7.53 -18.68 -26.65
CA GLU A 475 -6.13 -18.29 -26.87
C GLU A 475 -6.02 -17.00 -27.69
N GLU A 476 -6.82 -16.86 -28.75
CA GLU A 476 -6.80 -15.66 -29.58
C GLU A 476 -7.37 -14.43 -28.86
N ALA A 477 -8.44 -14.61 -28.07
CA ALA A 477 -9.00 -13.54 -27.25
C ALA A 477 -7.98 -13.03 -26.23
N LEU A 478 -7.27 -13.93 -25.54
CA LEU A 478 -6.20 -13.53 -24.61
C LEU A 478 -5.07 -12.79 -25.33
N LYS A 479 -4.61 -13.28 -26.48
CA LYS A 479 -3.55 -12.59 -27.26
C LYS A 479 -4.00 -11.21 -27.72
N THR A 480 -5.25 -11.08 -28.14
CA THR A 480 -5.83 -9.78 -28.51
C THR A 480 -5.88 -8.86 -27.31
N HIS A 481 -6.37 -9.35 -26.17
CA HIS A 481 -6.45 -8.59 -24.93
C HIS A 481 -5.08 -8.09 -24.48
N LEU A 482 -4.09 -8.98 -24.40
CA LEU A 482 -2.73 -8.67 -23.95
C LEU A 482 -2.03 -7.62 -24.83
N ARG A 483 -2.43 -7.47 -26.10
CA ARG A 483 -1.90 -6.46 -27.03
C ARG A 483 -2.60 -5.10 -26.97
N PHE A 484 -3.90 -5.08 -26.68
CA PHE A 484 -4.75 -3.88 -26.85
C PHE A 484 -5.38 -3.35 -25.56
N ALA A 485 -5.06 -3.95 -24.42
CA ALA A 485 -5.52 -3.54 -23.10
C ALA A 485 -5.01 -2.14 -22.68
N MET A 486 -3.82 -1.74 -23.11
CA MET A 486 -3.21 -0.49 -22.66
C MET A 486 -3.91 0.76 -23.21
N ASN A 487 -4.11 1.77 -22.35
CA ASN A 487 -4.63 3.09 -22.74
C ASN A 487 -3.72 3.84 -23.73
N ASN A 488 -2.44 3.47 -23.83
CA ASN A 488 -1.44 3.96 -24.79
C ASN A 488 -0.44 2.83 -25.10
N PRO A 489 -0.68 1.98 -26.11
CA PRO A 489 0.26 0.92 -26.45
C PRO A 489 1.59 1.53 -26.92
N VAL A 490 2.66 0.99 -26.36
CA VAL A 490 4.04 1.33 -26.71
C VAL A 490 4.33 0.75 -28.11
N PRO A 491 4.85 1.51 -29.10
CA PRO A 491 5.14 0.97 -30.43
C PRO A 491 6.00 -0.30 -30.39
N GLY A 492 5.61 -1.34 -31.13
CA GLY A 492 6.31 -2.63 -31.10
C GLY A 492 5.90 -3.57 -29.96
N PHE A 493 5.07 -3.12 -29.01
CA PHE A 493 4.45 -3.99 -28.00
C PHE A 493 3.60 -5.09 -28.64
N GLU A 494 2.85 -4.76 -29.68
CA GLU A 494 2.06 -5.69 -30.49
C GLU A 494 2.90 -6.82 -31.14
N GLU A 495 4.20 -6.61 -31.32
CA GLU A 495 5.13 -7.56 -31.93
C GLU A 495 5.71 -8.57 -30.92
N LEU A 496 5.54 -8.35 -29.61
CA LEU A 496 6.06 -9.27 -28.59
C LEU A 496 5.47 -10.68 -28.75
N PRO A 497 6.29 -11.73 -28.62
CA PRO A 497 5.80 -13.10 -28.68
C PRO A 497 4.89 -13.40 -27.48
N LEU A 498 3.69 -13.91 -27.77
CA LEU A 498 2.69 -14.34 -26.78
C LEU A 498 2.47 -15.87 -26.80
N ASP A 499 3.51 -16.64 -27.09
CA ASP A 499 3.50 -18.11 -27.09
C ASP A 499 3.93 -18.72 -25.73
N TRP A 500 4.07 -17.88 -24.71
CA TRP A 500 4.47 -18.27 -23.36
C TRP A 500 3.33 -18.88 -22.51
N PHE A 501 2.11 -18.97 -23.02
CA PHE A 501 0.99 -19.63 -22.35
C PHE A 501 0.22 -20.58 -23.26
N THR A 502 -0.51 -21.51 -22.64
CA THR A 502 -1.49 -22.37 -23.31
C THR A 502 -2.83 -22.31 -22.59
N VAL A 503 -3.92 -22.49 -23.34
CA VAL A 503 -5.27 -22.63 -22.77
C VAL A 503 -5.72 -24.07 -22.90
N SER A 504 -6.39 -24.60 -21.89
CA SER A 504 -7.05 -25.91 -21.93
C SER A 504 -8.43 -25.83 -21.29
N GLY A 505 -9.24 -26.89 -21.43
CA GLY A 505 -10.60 -26.92 -20.88
C GLY A 505 -11.67 -26.42 -21.86
N LYS A 506 -12.76 -25.89 -21.32
CA LYS A 506 -13.98 -25.49 -22.03
C LYS A 506 -14.55 -24.18 -21.44
N PRO A 507 -15.47 -23.48 -22.11
CA PRO A 507 -16.06 -22.24 -21.60
C PRO A 507 -16.57 -22.37 -20.16
N GLY A 508 -16.26 -21.37 -19.32
CA GLY A 508 -16.55 -21.35 -17.88
C GLY A 508 -15.67 -22.26 -17.02
N ALA A 509 -14.71 -22.98 -17.61
CA ALA A 509 -13.74 -23.83 -16.94
C ALA A 509 -12.44 -23.94 -17.75
N PHE A 510 -12.04 -22.85 -18.41
CA PHE A 510 -10.73 -22.76 -19.05
C PHE A 510 -9.64 -22.74 -17.99
N LYS A 511 -8.48 -23.28 -18.34
CA LYS A 511 -7.25 -23.22 -17.54
C LYS A 511 -6.14 -22.59 -18.37
N VAL A 512 -5.46 -21.61 -17.79
CA VAL A 512 -4.29 -20.97 -18.41
C VAL A 512 -3.04 -21.49 -17.71
N VAL A 513 -2.06 -21.94 -18.49
CA VAL A 513 -0.78 -22.42 -17.97
C VAL A 513 0.34 -21.68 -18.66
N ILE A 514 1.18 -20.99 -17.88
CA ILE A 514 2.44 -20.45 -18.37
C ILE A 514 3.40 -21.63 -18.62
N THR A 515 4.00 -21.68 -19.80
CA THR A 515 4.95 -22.74 -20.15
C THR A 515 6.18 -22.67 -19.21
N PRO A 516 6.76 -23.81 -18.79
CA PRO A 516 7.97 -23.79 -17.96
C PRO A 516 9.09 -22.98 -18.62
N ASN A 517 9.92 -22.33 -17.79
CA ASN A 517 11.06 -21.50 -18.20
C ASN A 517 10.71 -20.23 -18.99
N GLN A 518 9.45 -19.76 -18.93
CA GLN A 518 9.03 -18.51 -19.57
C GLN A 518 9.21 -17.26 -18.71
N TRP A 519 9.95 -17.34 -17.60
CA TRP A 519 10.19 -16.19 -16.71
C TRP A 519 10.68 -14.98 -17.49
N ALA A 520 11.73 -15.12 -18.30
CA ALA A 520 12.30 -14.01 -19.06
C ALA A 520 11.29 -13.38 -20.02
N THR A 521 10.51 -14.20 -20.75
CA THR A 521 9.51 -13.74 -21.72
C THR A 521 8.34 -13.00 -21.05
N VAL A 522 7.80 -13.56 -19.97
CA VAL A 522 6.68 -12.94 -19.23
C VAL A 522 7.15 -11.68 -18.52
N ASN A 523 8.37 -11.68 -17.99
CA ASN A 523 8.96 -10.51 -17.36
C ASN A 523 9.24 -9.37 -18.36
N GLU A 524 9.69 -9.70 -19.58
CA GLU A 524 9.79 -8.73 -20.68
C GLU A 524 8.41 -8.19 -21.09
N TYR A 525 7.39 -9.05 -21.16
CA TYR A 525 6.02 -8.59 -21.36
C TYR A 525 5.57 -7.61 -20.26
N MET A 526 5.84 -7.92 -18.99
CA MET A 526 5.47 -7.04 -17.87
C MET A 526 6.13 -5.66 -17.96
N TYR A 527 7.41 -5.59 -18.37
CA TYR A 527 8.10 -4.32 -18.62
C TYR A 527 7.34 -3.45 -19.64
N TRP A 528 6.91 -4.04 -20.74
CA TRP A 528 6.23 -3.30 -21.78
C TRP A 528 4.76 -3.02 -21.47
N SER A 529 4.12 -3.88 -20.69
CA SER A 529 2.70 -3.78 -20.36
C SER A 529 2.41 -2.79 -19.23
N ALA A 530 3.40 -2.46 -18.39
CA ALA A 530 3.26 -1.42 -17.36
C ALA A 530 2.93 -0.08 -18.01
N GLN A 531 2.07 0.74 -17.40
CA GLN A 531 1.71 2.05 -17.98
C GLN A 531 2.87 3.05 -17.95
N PHE A 532 3.64 3.07 -16.85
CA PHE A 532 4.83 3.91 -16.66
C PHE A 532 5.93 3.17 -15.85
N VAL A 533 6.95 2.62 -16.51
CA VAL A 533 8.15 2.06 -15.83
C VAL A 533 8.99 3.20 -15.24
N LYS A 534 9.23 3.20 -13.93
CA LYS A 534 9.98 4.28 -13.25
C LYS A 534 11.46 4.23 -13.66
N ASN A 535 12.15 5.38 -13.61
CA ASN A 535 13.61 5.42 -13.79
C ASN A 535 14.33 4.91 -12.53
N PRO A 536 15.52 4.29 -12.64
CA PRO A 536 16.31 3.89 -11.48
C PRO A 536 16.96 5.11 -10.80
N PRO A 537 17.02 5.15 -9.45
CA PRO A 537 16.28 4.30 -8.50
C PRO A 537 14.77 4.63 -8.52
N ALA A 538 13.90 3.62 -8.44
CA ALA A 538 12.47 3.76 -8.72
C ALA A 538 11.68 4.56 -7.66
N THR A 539 12.03 4.42 -6.38
CA THR A 539 11.27 4.97 -5.24
C THR A 539 12.10 5.84 -4.30
N ASP A 540 13.42 5.82 -4.46
CA ASP A 540 14.40 6.45 -3.57
C ASP A 540 15.09 7.62 -4.28
N GLN A 541 14.38 8.74 -4.45
CA GLN A 541 14.81 9.84 -5.33
C GLN A 541 14.89 11.23 -4.67
N ASP A 542 14.50 11.38 -3.39
CA ASP A 542 14.56 12.69 -2.74
C ASP A 542 16.02 13.14 -2.55
N GLY A 543 16.30 14.44 -2.67
CA GLY A 543 17.66 14.97 -2.48
C GLY A 543 18.65 14.71 -3.62
N LEU A 544 18.32 13.85 -4.58
CA LEU A 544 19.21 13.57 -5.70
C LEU A 544 19.44 14.83 -6.57
N VAL A 545 20.64 14.93 -7.14
CA VAL A 545 21.03 16.01 -8.07
C VAL A 545 19.99 16.12 -9.19
N SER A 546 19.62 17.35 -9.57
CA SER A 546 18.62 17.56 -10.63
C SER A 546 19.04 16.84 -11.93
N ASN A 547 18.10 16.11 -12.54
CA ASN A 547 18.30 15.20 -13.69
C ASN A 547 18.91 13.82 -13.38
N LEU A 548 19.18 13.49 -12.10
CA LEU A 548 19.54 12.14 -11.64
C LEU A 548 18.42 11.43 -10.85
N GLY A 549 17.25 12.05 -10.74
CA GLY A 549 16.12 11.61 -9.92
C GLY A 549 15.12 12.76 -9.75
N GLY A 550 13.88 12.44 -9.37
CA GLY A 550 12.72 13.35 -9.31
C GLY A 550 12.91 14.62 -8.47
N ALA A 551 11.98 15.55 -8.61
CA ALA A 551 11.99 16.78 -7.83
C ALA A 551 11.91 16.49 -6.31
N PRO A 552 12.60 17.27 -5.44
CA PRO A 552 12.55 17.08 -3.99
C PRO A 552 11.13 17.02 -3.44
N GLY A 553 10.85 16.07 -2.54
CA GLY A 553 9.59 15.93 -1.81
C GLY A 553 8.52 15.10 -2.50
N TYR A 554 8.86 14.37 -3.57
CA TYR A 554 7.92 13.55 -4.33
C TYR A 554 8.20 12.04 -4.25
N SER A 555 9.35 11.60 -3.75
CA SER A 555 9.68 10.17 -3.68
C SER A 555 9.26 9.55 -2.35
N GLU A 556 9.21 8.23 -2.27
CA GLU A 556 8.82 7.50 -1.07
C GLU A 556 9.92 7.50 0.02
N SER A 557 11.16 7.87 -0.31
CA SER A 557 12.28 7.99 0.67
C SER A 557 12.04 9.03 1.77
N SER A 558 11.21 10.05 1.54
CA SER A 558 10.78 10.96 2.61
C SER A 558 9.92 10.29 3.69
N LEU A 559 9.46 9.05 3.50
CA LEU A 559 8.85 8.27 4.59
C LEU A 559 9.85 7.97 5.71
N TYR A 560 11.14 7.89 5.39
CA TYR A 560 12.21 7.44 6.29
C TYR A 560 13.06 8.59 6.84
N GLY A 561 12.56 9.82 6.81
CA GLY A 561 13.23 10.97 7.42
C GLY A 561 13.45 10.82 8.93
N GLY A 562 14.35 11.64 9.47
CA GLY A 562 14.60 11.77 10.91
C GLY A 562 13.90 13.00 11.50
N PRO A 563 13.97 13.22 12.83
CA PRO A 563 13.36 14.39 13.46
C PRO A 563 13.83 15.73 12.87
N ASP A 564 15.05 15.81 12.38
CA ASP A 564 15.69 17.01 11.80
C ASP A 564 16.00 16.87 10.30
N GLU A 565 15.54 15.79 9.67
CA GLU A 565 15.97 15.37 8.34
C GLU A 565 14.76 14.99 7.47
N PRO A 566 14.48 15.72 6.36
CA PRO A 566 13.26 15.55 5.58
C PRO A 566 13.11 14.20 4.86
N TYR A 567 14.21 13.47 4.68
CA TYR A 567 14.26 12.17 4.01
C TYR A 567 15.52 11.39 4.44
N ASN A 568 15.52 10.09 4.18
CA ASN A 568 16.73 9.27 4.18
C ASN A 568 16.68 8.22 3.07
N HIS A 569 17.85 7.81 2.60
CA HIS A 569 17.98 6.79 1.58
C HIS A 569 17.97 5.38 2.18
N VAL A 570 17.36 4.48 1.43
CA VAL A 570 17.19 3.06 1.77
C VAL A 570 17.96 2.14 0.82
N SER A 571 18.50 2.70 -0.26
CA SER A 571 19.42 2.02 -1.19
C SER A 571 20.82 2.64 -1.19
N ALA A 572 21.84 1.79 -1.38
CA ALA A 572 23.23 2.25 -1.51
C ALA A 572 23.43 3.18 -2.73
N VAL A 573 22.65 2.97 -3.79
CA VAL A 573 22.70 3.76 -5.03
C VAL A 573 22.17 5.17 -4.79
N ALA A 574 20.97 5.32 -4.22
CA ALA A 574 20.41 6.65 -3.95
C ALA A 574 21.25 7.39 -2.89
N TRP A 575 21.67 6.68 -1.83
CA TRP A 575 22.54 7.26 -0.80
C TRP A 575 23.82 7.85 -1.39
N ALA A 576 24.43 7.18 -2.36
CA ALA A 576 25.65 7.67 -3.01
C ALA A 576 25.41 8.79 -4.03
N LEU A 577 24.22 8.83 -4.62
CA LEU A 577 23.81 9.88 -5.55
C LEU A 577 23.47 11.21 -4.85
N ASP A 578 23.14 11.18 -3.55
CA ASP A 578 22.97 12.40 -2.76
C ASP A 578 24.33 13.04 -2.42
N VAL A 579 24.47 14.30 -2.85
CA VAL A 579 25.65 15.15 -2.64
C VAL A 579 25.97 15.35 -1.17
N ALA A 580 24.99 15.23 -0.26
CA ALA A 580 25.19 15.32 1.18
C ALA A 580 26.09 14.19 1.71
N ASN A 581 26.10 13.03 1.05
CA ASN A 581 26.84 11.84 1.47
C ASN A 581 28.23 11.72 0.83
N TRP A 582 28.53 12.55 -0.17
CA TRP A 582 29.79 12.53 -0.92
C TRP A 582 31.07 12.65 -0.08
N PRO A 583 31.12 13.42 1.03
CA PRO A 583 32.28 13.42 1.90
C PRO A 583 32.64 12.02 2.43
N ALA A 584 31.64 11.17 2.71
CA ALA A 584 31.86 9.79 3.14
C ALA A 584 32.39 8.89 2.01
N LEU A 585 32.19 9.29 0.75
CA LEU A 585 32.75 8.65 -0.45
C LEU A 585 34.11 9.25 -0.87
N GLY A 586 34.62 10.25 -0.16
CA GLY A 586 35.83 10.98 -0.55
C GLY A 586 35.64 11.90 -1.76
N LEU A 587 34.38 12.22 -2.10
CA LEU A 587 34.03 13.14 -3.18
C LEU A 587 33.79 14.55 -2.63
N THR A 588 34.10 15.57 -3.44
CA THR A 588 33.88 16.97 -3.09
C THR A 588 32.83 17.57 -4.02
N PRO A 589 31.66 18.02 -3.51
CA PRO A 589 30.65 18.68 -4.32
C PRO A 589 31.18 19.95 -5.00
N SER A 590 30.65 20.27 -6.18
CA SER A 590 30.96 21.51 -6.88
C SER A 590 30.60 22.73 -6.03
N THR A 591 31.52 23.70 -5.97
CA THR A 591 31.34 24.99 -5.31
C THR A 591 30.95 26.09 -6.31
N ASN A 592 30.55 25.74 -7.53
CA ASN A 592 30.17 26.73 -8.54
C ASN A 592 29.01 27.59 -8.03
N PRO A 593 29.12 28.94 -8.04
CA PRO A 593 28.07 29.81 -7.51
C PRO A 593 26.77 29.75 -8.34
N ASP A 594 26.86 29.44 -9.64
CA ASP A 594 25.69 29.26 -10.50
C ASP A 594 25.01 27.91 -10.20
N ASN A 595 23.72 27.93 -9.87
CA ASN A 595 23.01 26.71 -9.46
C ASN A 595 22.91 25.69 -10.58
N ALA A 596 22.64 26.12 -11.82
CA ALA A 596 22.48 25.19 -12.94
C ALA A 596 23.82 24.53 -13.30
N ALA A 597 24.90 25.32 -13.36
CA ALA A 597 26.24 24.79 -13.61
C ALA A 597 26.72 23.88 -12.48
N ARG A 598 26.48 24.26 -11.21
CA ARG A 598 26.80 23.40 -10.05
C ARG A 598 26.07 22.06 -10.11
N GLN A 599 24.78 22.07 -10.43
CA GLN A 599 24.01 20.83 -10.57
C GLN A 599 24.52 19.98 -11.74
N ALA A 600 24.87 20.57 -12.88
CA ALA A 600 25.44 19.84 -14.01
C ALA A 600 26.82 19.23 -13.68
N GLU A 601 27.70 19.99 -13.02
CA GLU A 601 29.02 19.48 -12.57
C GLU A 601 28.88 18.35 -11.56
N ASN A 602 27.95 18.48 -10.60
CA ASN A 602 27.64 17.40 -9.68
C ASN A 602 27.07 16.19 -10.40
N ALA A 603 26.20 16.39 -11.39
CA ALA A 603 25.64 15.29 -12.15
C ALA A 603 26.74 14.49 -12.87
N GLU A 604 27.72 15.14 -13.49
CA GLU A 604 28.87 14.46 -14.11
C GLU A 604 29.71 13.70 -13.08
N LEU A 605 29.96 14.28 -11.89
CA LEU A 605 30.72 13.58 -10.84
C LEU A 605 29.97 12.34 -10.32
N ALA A 606 28.65 12.42 -10.11
CA ALA A 606 27.83 11.29 -9.71
C ALA A 606 27.88 10.14 -10.72
N LYS A 607 27.90 10.42 -12.04
CA LYS A 607 28.01 9.38 -13.07
C LYS A 607 29.29 8.54 -12.91
N THR A 608 30.40 9.17 -12.51
CA THR A 608 31.68 8.46 -12.29
C THR A 608 31.61 7.43 -11.17
N LEU A 609 30.66 7.53 -10.22
CA LEU A 609 30.46 6.51 -9.17
C LEU A 609 30.14 5.13 -9.75
N PHE A 610 29.56 5.09 -10.95
CA PHE A 610 29.14 3.86 -11.62
C PHE A 610 30.10 3.42 -12.73
N GLU A 611 30.92 4.32 -13.27
CA GLU A 611 31.93 4.00 -14.29
C GLU A 611 33.12 3.20 -13.74
N VAL A 612 33.38 3.27 -12.43
CA VAL A 612 34.48 2.55 -11.77
C VAL A 612 34.15 1.06 -11.50
N ALA A 613 32.88 0.66 -11.69
CA ALA A 613 32.38 -0.69 -11.38
C ALA A 613 32.31 -1.63 -12.60
N GLY A 614 33.08 -1.35 -13.67
CA GLY A 614 33.18 -2.16 -14.88
C GLY A 614 34.28 -3.22 -14.83
#